data_AF-A0A959KQQ5-F1
#
_entry.id   AF-A0A959KQQ5-F1
#
_cell.length_a   1.000
_cell.length_b   1.000
_cell.length_c   1.000
_cell.angle_alpha   90.00
_cell.angle_beta   90.00
_cell.angle_gamma   90.00
#
_symmetry.space_group_name_H-M   'P 1'
#
loop_
_entity.id
_entity.type
_entity.pdbx_description
1 polymer ?
#
loop_
_entity_poly.entity_id
_entity_poly.type
_entity_poly.pdbx_seq_one_letter_code
_entity_poly.pdbx_strand_id
1 'polypeptide(L)' 'MNNASDIYLLGIESSCDDTAAAVVHNGAVLSNVVASQEVHRRYGGVVPEVASRAHQLHLIPVVDAA' A
#
# COMPACT_ATOMS: atom_id res chain seq x y z
N MET A 1 -0.54 31.30 17.38
CA MET A 1 0.20 30.10 17.84
C MET A 1 -0.30 28.95 16.98
N ASN A 2 0.43 28.59 15.91
CA ASN A 2 0.06 27.45 15.08
C ASN A 2 0.56 26.19 15.78
N ASN A 3 -0.31 25.56 16.56
CA ASN A 3 -0.14 24.15 16.88
C ASN A 3 -0.43 23.39 15.59
N ALA A 4 0.58 23.25 14.72
CA ALA A 4 0.55 22.15 13.77
C ALA A 4 0.69 20.89 14.64
N SER A 5 -0.43 20.24 14.90
CA SER A 5 -0.44 18.95 15.61
C SER A 5 0.51 18.02 14.88
N ASP A 6 1.43 17.37 15.59
CA ASP A 6 2.24 16.30 15.00
C ASP A 6 1.32 15.17 14.58
N ILE A 7 1.16 15.00 13.27
CA ILE A 7 0.23 14.04 12.68
C ILE A 7 1.03 12.98 11.95
N TYR A 8 0.79 11.74 12.35
CA TYR A 8 1.20 10.55 11.60
C TYR A 8 -0.02 9.97 10.89
N LEU A 9 0.11 9.70 9.60
CA LEU A 9 -0.89 9.03 8.77
C LEU A 9 -0.33 7.71 8.28
N LEU A 10 -1.13 6.64 8.39
CA LEU A 10 -0.89 5.38 7.68
C LEU A 10 -1.75 5.37 6.43
N GLY A 11 -1.12 5.44 5.25
CA GLY A 11 -1.76 5.24 3.97
C GLY A 11 -1.74 3.76 3.59
N ILE A 12 -2.84 3.25 3.04
CA ILE A 12 -2.94 1.90 2.48
C ILE A 12 -3.50 2.02 1.07
N GLU A 13 -2.86 1.35 0.11
CA GLU A 13 -3.27 1.33 -1.29
C GLU A 13 -3.50 -0.11 -1.77
N SER A 14 -4.67 -0.37 -2.37
CA SER A 14 -5.10 -1.69 -2.83
C SER A 14 -6.15 -1.63 -3.96
N SER A 15 -6.05 -0.64 -4.85
CA SER A 15 -7.08 -0.39 -5.87
C SER A 15 -7.00 -1.27 -7.11
N CYS A 16 -5.79 -1.67 -7.53
CA CYS A 16 -5.55 -2.37 -8.80
C CYS A 16 -4.80 -3.69 -8.59
N ASP A 17 -3.48 -3.70 -8.76
CA ASP A 17 -2.62 -4.88 -8.69
C ASP A 17 -1.48 -4.75 -7.68
N ASP A 18 -1.26 -3.58 -7.11
CA ASP A 18 -0.29 -3.37 -6.04
C ASP A 18 -0.96 -3.31 -4.67
N THR A 19 -0.27 -3.82 -3.65
CA THR A 19 -0.65 -3.59 -2.24
C THR A 19 0.46 -2.79 -1.58
N ALA A 20 0.15 -1.65 -0.99
CA ALA A 20 1.17 -0.80 -0.38
C ALA A 20 0.72 -0.20 0.95
N ALA A 21 1.70 0.13 1.79
CA ALA A 21 1.51 0.93 2.99
C ALA A 21 2.60 2.00 3.10
N ALA A 22 2.23 3.17 3.60
CA ALA A 22 3.16 4.29 3.78
C ALA A 22 2.87 5.05 5.08
N VAL A 23 3.91 5.41 5.82
CA VAL A 23 3.80 6.32 6.97
C VAL A 23 4.15 7.73 6.52
N VAL A 24 3.27 8.68 6.81
CA VAL A 24 3.45 10.11 6.49
C VAL A 24 3.42 10.92 7.77
N HIS A 25 4.40 11.78 7.97
CA HIS A 25 4.48 12.70 9.09
C HIS A 25 4.42 14.14 8.61
N ASN A 26 3.39 14.88 9.01
CA ASN A 26 3.20 16.30 8.66
C ASN A 26 3.35 16.58 7.14
N GLY A 27 2.87 15.66 6.30
CA GLY A 27 2.93 15.75 4.84
C GLY A 27 4.22 15.22 4.19
N ALA A 28 5.22 14.80 4.98
CA ALA A 28 6.42 14.15 4.49
C ALA A 28 6.31 12.62 4.61
N VAL A 29 6.64 11.90 3.55
CA VAL A 29 6.67 10.42 3.56
C VAL A 29 7.89 9.94 4.33
N LEU A 30 7.68 9.16 5.38
CA LEU A 30 8.73 8.52 6.18
C LEU A 30 9.06 7.12 5.68
N SER A 31 8.04 6.37 5.26
CA SER A 31 8.18 5.02 4.72
C SER A 31 7.17 4.76 3.60
N ASN A 32 7.51 3.86 2.70
CA ASN A 32 6.63 3.40 1.63
C ASN A 32 7.05 1.99 1.21
N VAL A 33 6.20 1.00 1.50
CA VAL A 33 6.41 -0.41 1.16
C VAL A 33 5.37 -0.83 0.14
N VAL A 34 5.83 -1.44 -0.95
CA VAL A 34 4.97 -1.89 -2.06
C VAL A 34 5.22 -3.38 -2.32
N ALA A 35 4.15 -4.15 -2.35
CA ALA A 35 4.12 -5.53 -2.83
C ALA A 35 3.42 -5.56 -4.20
N SER A 36 4.22 -5.72 -5.26
CA SER A 36 3.73 -5.70 -6.64
C SER A 36 3.43 -7.08 -7.20
N GLN A 37 2.39 -7.16 -8.04
CA GLN A 37 1.90 -8.42 -8.60
C GLN A 37 2.26 -8.57 -10.07
N GLU A 38 3.38 -9.22 -10.38
CA GLU A 38 3.76 -9.49 -11.78
C GLU A 38 2.89 -10.55 -12.48
N VAL A 39 2.03 -11.26 -11.74
CA VAL A 39 1.29 -12.43 -12.23
C VAL A 39 0.32 -12.08 -13.37
N HIS A 40 -0.24 -10.88 -13.37
CA HIS A 40 -1.19 -10.39 -14.37
C HIS A 40 -0.59 -10.23 -15.77
N ARG A 41 0.75 -10.06 -15.89
CA ARG A 41 1.45 -10.00 -17.19
C ARG A 41 1.23 -11.26 -18.03
N ARG A 42 1.08 -12.43 -17.38
CA ARG A 42 0.88 -13.71 -18.08
C ARG A 42 -0.54 -13.87 -18.62
N TYR A 43 -1.50 -13.15 -18.06
CA TYR A 43 -2.92 -13.22 -18.43
C TYR A 43 -3.34 -12.10 -19.40
N GLY A 44 -2.41 -11.23 -19.80
CA GLY A 44 -2.70 -10.12 -20.72
C GLY A 44 -3.48 -8.97 -20.08
N GLY A 45 -3.58 -8.93 -18.75
CA GLY A 45 -4.34 -7.92 -18.00
C GLY A 45 -4.59 -8.36 -16.56
N VAL A 46 -5.12 -7.43 -15.76
CA VAL A 46 -5.45 -7.68 -14.35
C VAL A 46 -6.63 -8.65 -14.23
N VAL A 47 -6.44 -9.71 -13.45
CA VAL A 47 -7.50 -10.66 -13.09
C VAL A 47 -8.03 -10.29 -11.69
N PRO A 48 -9.28 -9.76 -11.56
CA PRO A 48 -9.76 -9.18 -10.30
C PRO A 48 -9.70 -10.12 -9.09
N GLU A 49 -10.02 -11.41 -9.26
CA GLU A 49 -9.97 -12.39 -8.18
C GLU A 49 -8.55 -12.64 -7.69
N VAL A 50 -7.57 -12.70 -8.61
CA VAL A 50 -6.16 -12.89 -8.26
C VAL A 50 -5.62 -11.66 -7.54
N ALA A 51 -5.98 -10.46 -8.02
CA ALA A 51 -5.62 -9.21 -7.38
C ALA A 51 -6.19 -9.10 -5.95
N SER A 52 -7.48 -9.39 -5.78
CA SER A 52 -8.14 -9.36 -4.47
C SER A 52 -7.48 -10.29 -3.45
N ARG A 53 -7.16 -11.53 -3.85
CA ARG A 53 -6.45 -12.47 -2.96
C ARG A 53 -5.06 -11.99 -2.60
N ALA A 54 -4.32 -11.45 -3.56
CA ALA A 54 -3.00 -10.95 -3.29
C ALA A 54 -3.04 -9.71 -2.38
N HIS A 55 -4.04 -8.83 -2.48
CA HIS A 55 -4.23 -7.75 -1.48
C HIS A 55 -4.43 -8.30 -0.07
N GLN A 56 -5.29 -9.31 0.10
CA GLN A 56 -5.53 -9.92 1.41
C GLN A 56 -4.26 -10.55 2.00
N LEU A 57 -3.43 -11.19 1.16
CA LEU A 57 -2.18 -11.80 1.59
C LEU A 57 -1.11 -10.78 1.98
N HIS A 58 -1.04 -9.65 1.27
CA HIS A 58 0.05 -8.68 1.44
C HIS A 58 -0.30 -7.51 2.35
N LEU A 59 -1.57 -7.29 2.71
CA LEU A 59 -2.00 -6.15 3.54
C LEU A 59 -1.24 -6.07 4.87
N ILE A 60 -1.20 -7.17 5.63
CA ILE A 60 -0.49 -7.19 6.92
C ILE A 60 1.02 -7.08 6.72
N PRO A 61 1.67 -7.87 5.83
CA PRO A 61 3.10 -7.73 5.57
C PRO A 61 3.58 -6.33 5.19
N VAL A 62 2.82 -5.59 4.35
CA VAL A 62 3.24 -4.24 3.96
C VAL A 62 3.08 -3.24 5.08
N VAL A 63 2.05 -3.38 5.92
CA VAL A 63 1.85 -2.52 7.09
C VAL A 63 2.91 -2.77 8.16
N ASP A 64 3.26 -4.03 8.42
CA ASP A 64 4.28 -4.39 9.42
C ASP A 64 5.69 -3.91 9.01
N ALA A 65 5.95 -3.79 7.70
CA ALA A 65 7.23 -3.36 7.16
C ALA A 65 7.35 -1.84 6.94
N ALA A 66 6.24 -1.10 7.00
CA ALA A 66 6.18 0.35 6.80
C ALA A 66 6.43 1.11 8.11
#